data_AF-A0A948YEI5-F1
#
_entry.id   AF-A0A948YEI5-F1
#
_cell.length_a   1.000
_cell.length_b   1.000
_cell.length_c   1.000
_cell.angle_alpha   90.00
_cell.angle_beta   90.00
_cell.angle_gamma   90.00
#
_symmetry.space_group_name_H-M   'P 1'
#
loop_
_entity.id
_entity.type
_entity.pdbx_description
1 polymer ?
#
loop_
_entity_poly.entity_id
_entity_poly.type
_entity_poly.pdbx_seq_one_letter_code
_entity_poly.pdbx_strand_id
1 'polypeptide(L)'
;GLFPLKTEFAHPLHYVDVEADGVTSKFPGTRSARVKEIRYMFKWFMHYTNEAVIKEENAPLYYNEKETWIDNGAGWWMSAFIEDANGSLRGQTPQELMQCVGCHSSKYSFEPAQFTSGTGNTIDTVWSFSRKFAGDLGWREMDYLGYEKNVSAKNDETAGNAHRGDPINRDANIGEYRKFLNHVVGASLYGDMPSSMEAYLKNSITKLNGYSADFPALAFENVAQLREIQETRLSLIREFTAKKEYLTQEDYIQAPLLYPTLDESLKAAQGYRKIVKTQRFTKGKDYFGKTIFTYKYYRDANESFTHIDSTAYEFGETITDRPYHTEETILWGVGKVPTLIDENAENYDPNYLPIFAYPQTYEVK
;
A
#
# COMPACT_ATOMS: atom_id res chain seq x y z
N GLY A 1 12.73 15.10 4.55
CA GLY A 1 13.50 15.67 5.68
C GLY A 1 13.67 14.60 6.73
N LEU A 2 14.71 14.68 7.55
CA LEU A 2 14.96 13.72 8.64
C LEU A 2 14.28 14.17 9.93
N PHE A 3 13.84 13.24 10.76
CA PHE A 3 13.33 13.53 12.09
C PHE A 3 14.49 13.72 13.09
N PRO A 4 14.37 14.61 14.10
CA PRO A 4 15.36 14.77 15.15
C PRO A 4 15.61 13.48 15.92
N LEU A 5 16.82 13.33 16.50
CA LEU A 5 17.08 12.28 17.48
C LEU A 5 16.09 12.33 18.64
N LYS A 6 15.74 11.15 19.16
CA LYS A 6 14.74 10.95 20.23
C LYS A 6 13.32 11.31 19.81
N THR A 7 13.05 11.46 18.51
CA THR A 7 11.67 11.52 18.01
C THR A 7 10.97 10.19 18.32
N GLU A 8 9.76 10.29 18.83
CA GLU A 8 8.90 9.16 19.17
C GLU A 8 7.63 9.22 18.33
N PHE A 9 7.23 8.07 17.80
CA PHE A 9 5.94 7.90 17.17
C PHE A 9 5.18 6.76 17.82
N ALA A 10 3.93 7.01 18.17
CA ALA A 10 2.95 5.99 18.48
C ALA A 10 1.84 6.02 17.43
N HIS A 11 1.59 4.88 16.80
CA HIS A 11 0.56 4.71 15.79
C HIS A 11 -0.40 3.60 16.24
N PRO A 12 -1.50 3.94 16.94
CA PRO A 12 -2.54 2.99 17.26
C PRO A 12 -3.41 2.73 16.01
N LEU A 13 -3.56 1.46 15.65
CA LEU A 13 -4.52 1.01 14.66
C LEU A 13 -5.78 0.56 15.39
N HIS A 14 -6.92 0.99 14.87
CA HIS A 14 -8.23 0.67 15.42
C HIS A 14 -9.00 -0.27 14.49
N TYR A 15 -10.01 -0.94 15.03
CA TYR A 15 -11.02 -1.56 14.17
C TYR A 15 -11.80 -0.48 13.42
N VAL A 16 -12.16 -0.77 12.18
CA VAL A 16 -13.13 0.03 11.42
C VAL A 16 -14.48 -0.11 12.09
N ASP A 17 -15.18 1.01 12.23
CA ASP A 17 -16.56 1.06 12.71
C ASP A 17 -17.40 1.83 11.70
N VAL A 18 -17.98 1.08 10.77
CA VAL A 18 -18.85 1.66 9.73
C VAL A 18 -20.19 2.12 10.31
N GLU A 19 -20.55 1.69 11.52
CA GLU A 19 -21.79 2.09 12.19
C GLU A 19 -21.62 3.25 13.17
N ALA A 20 -20.39 3.71 13.39
CA ALA A 20 -20.12 4.91 14.18
C ALA A 20 -20.90 6.12 13.65
N ASP A 21 -21.89 6.57 14.42
CA ASP A 21 -22.84 7.64 14.06
C ASP A 21 -22.39 9.05 14.47
N GLY A 22 -21.22 9.16 15.09
CA GLY A 22 -20.70 10.43 15.60
C GLY A 22 -21.33 10.88 16.93
N VAL A 23 -22.37 10.19 17.41
CA VAL A 23 -23.07 10.48 18.67
C VAL A 23 -22.48 9.62 19.79
N THR A 24 -22.29 8.33 19.53
CA THR A 24 -21.70 7.36 20.47
C THR A 24 -20.22 7.12 20.23
N SER A 25 -19.74 7.40 19.01
CA SER A 25 -18.33 7.33 18.63
C SER A 25 -17.80 8.72 18.30
N LYS A 26 -16.58 9.04 18.75
CA LYS A 26 -15.88 10.29 18.40
C LYS A 26 -15.37 10.33 16.96
N PHE A 27 -15.52 9.22 16.23
CA PHE A 27 -14.94 8.99 14.91
C PHE A 27 -16.02 8.44 13.96
N PRO A 28 -17.00 9.27 13.56
CA PRO A 28 -18.12 8.83 12.72
C PRO A 28 -17.62 8.13 11.44
N GLY A 29 -18.16 6.95 11.16
CA GLY A 29 -17.91 6.11 9.99
C GLY A 29 -16.46 5.68 9.71
N THR A 30 -15.51 5.96 10.61
CA THR A 30 -14.08 5.73 10.36
C THR A 30 -13.55 4.61 11.23
N ARG A 31 -13.61 4.75 12.56
CA ARG A 31 -13.02 3.77 13.48
C ARG A 31 -13.77 3.63 14.80
N SER A 32 -13.59 2.47 15.41
CA SER A 32 -14.00 2.21 16.79
C SER A 32 -12.98 2.77 17.79
N ALA A 33 -13.38 2.82 19.07
CA ALA A 33 -12.44 3.05 20.17
C ALA A 33 -11.52 1.84 20.43
N ARG A 34 -11.82 0.64 19.91
CA ARG A 34 -11.04 -0.58 20.15
C ARG A 34 -9.75 -0.57 19.32
N VAL A 35 -8.63 -0.54 20.01
CA VAL A 35 -7.29 -0.70 19.42
C VAL A 35 -7.08 -2.18 19.10
N LYS A 36 -6.59 -2.47 17.89
CA LYS A 36 -6.23 -3.82 17.43
C LYS A 36 -4.72 -4.03 17.35
N GLU A 37 -3.96 -2.95 17.16
CA GLU A 37 -2.51 -2.98 17.05
C GLU A 37 -1.95 -1.61 17.47
N ILE A 38 -0.77 -1.58 18.08
CA ILE A 38 -0.01 -0.36 18.36
C ILE A 38 1.37 -0.54 17.78
N ARG A 39 1.83 0.42 16.97
CA ARG A 39 3.20 0.48 16.49
C ARG A 39 3.90 1.66 17.14
N TYR A 40 5.05 1.41 17.72
CA TYR A 40 5.88 2.42 18.37
C TYR A 40 7.24 2.48 17.67
N MET A 41 7.74 3.70 17.45
CA MET A 41 9.05 3.93 16.85
C MET A 41 9.81 4.98 17.67
N PHE A 42 11.10 4.76 17.86
CA PHE A 42 12.02 5.69 18.55
C PHE A 42 13.26 5.94 17.69
N LYS A 43 13.55 7.22 17.38
CA LYS A 43 14.74 7.62 16.61
C LYS A 43 15.96 7.61 17.51
N TRP A 44 16.79 6.57 17.41
CA TRP A 44 17.95 6.39 18.29
C TRP A 44 19.26 6.86 17.65
N PHE A 45 19.37 6.89 16.32
CA PHE A 45 20.51 7.51 15.61
C PHE A 45 20.09 8.20 14.30
N MET A 46 20.94 9.10 13.81
CA MET A 46 20.73 9.81 12.56
C MET A 46 21.11 8.91 11.39
N HIS A 47 20.17 8.67 10.48
CA HIS A 47 20.43 7.94 9.25
C HIS A 47 20.23 8.88 8.06
N TYR A 48 21.22 8.92 7.18
CA TYR A 48 21.16 9.66 5.92
C TYR A 48 21.01 8.64 4.79
N THR A 49 20.01 8.82 3.92
CA THR A 49 19.66 7.86 2.86
C THR A 49 20.77 7.59 1.84
N ASN A 50 21.79 8.46 1.79
CA ASN A 50 22.95 8.31 0.90
C ASN A 50 24.13 7.62 1.59
N GLU A 51 24.02 7.31 2.89
CA GLU A 51 25.05 6.63 3.67
C GLU A 51 24.64 5.16 3.83
N ALA A 52 25.53 4.27 3.43
CA ALA A 52 25.32 2.85 3.65
C ALA A 52 25.52 2.53 5.13
N VAL A 53 24.63 1.73 5.72
CA VAL A 53 24.66 1.47 7.16
C VAL A 53 25.61 0.32 7.45
N ILE A 54 26.63 0.56 8.28
CA ILE A 54 27.49 -0.51 8.83
C ILE A 54 26.64 -1.27 9.85
N LYS A 55 26.14 -2.43 9.46
CA LYS A 55 25.61 -3.45 10.37
C LYS A 55 26.72 -4.48 10.57
N GLU A 56 26.95 -4.91 11.80
CA GLU A 56 28.01 -5.87 12.08
C GLU A 56 27.84 -7.14 11.24
N GLU A 57 28.96 -7.75 10.84
CA GLU A 57 29.12 -8.80 9.82
C GLU A 57 28.31 -10.09 10.10
N ASN A 58 27.66 -10.19 11.26
CA ASN A 58 26.79 -11.28 11.71
C ASN A 58 25.35 -10.85 12.02
N ALA A 59 24.88 -9.68 11.61
CA ALA A 59 23.59 -9.13 12.03
C ALA A 59 22.42 -9.49 11.10
N PRO A 60 21.59 -10.52 11.42
CA PRO A 60 20.17 -10.44 11.08
C PRO A 60 19.63 -9.13 11.67
N LEU A 61 18.53 -8.61 11.15
CA LEU A 61 17.78 -7.53 11.81
C LEU A 61 17.81 -7.75 13.34
N TYR A 62 18.39 -6.81 14.10
CA TYR A 62 18.56 -7.01 15.54
C TYR A 62 17.17 -7.00 16.17
N TYR A 63 16.72 -8.19 16.51
CA TYR A 63 15.47 -8.42 17.20
C TYR A 63 15.76 -8.82 18.64
N ASN A 64 15.05 -8.18 19.57
CA ASN A 64 15.04 -8.58 20.96
C ASN A 64 13.71 -9.26 21.27
N GLU A 65 13.74 -10.57 21.45
CA GLU A 65 12.55 -11.38 21.75
C GLU A 65 11.94 -11.07 23.12
N LYS A 66 12.79 -10.78 24.11
CA LYS A 66 12.35 -10.53 25.47
C LYS A 66 11.62 -9.19 25.60
N GLU A 67 12.10 -8.19 24.87
CA GLU A 67 11.60 -6.82 24.93
C GLU A 67 10.70 -6.47 23.73
N THR A 68 10.54 -7.39 22.77
CA THR A 68 9.65 -7.29 21.60
C THR A 68 9.91 -6.05 20.74
N TRP A 69 11.16 -5.80 20.40
CA TRP A 69 11.56 -4.72 19.50
C TRP A 69 12.53 -5.17 18.41
N ILE A 70 12.54 -4.44 17.30
CA ILE A 70 13.41 -4.65 16.13
C ILE A 70 14.08 -3.32 15.74
N ASP A 71 15.37 -3.38 15.40
CA ASP A 71 16.06 -2.28 14.74
C ASP A 71 15.81 -2.35 13.22
N ASN A 72 15.27 -1.28 12.63
CA ASN A 72 15.08 -1.22 11.19
C ASN A 72 16.39 -0.99 10.42
N GLY A 73 17.48 -0.72 11.14
CA GLY A 73 18.79 -0.46 10.57
C GLY A 73 18.88 0.90 9.90
N ALA A 74 17.95 1.81 10.15
CA ALA A 74 17.80 3.09 9.48
C ALA A 74 17.49 4.24 10.47
N GLY A 75 17.98 4.12 11.70
CA GLY A 75 17.80 5.13 12.75
C GLY A 75 16.73 4.80 13.77
N TRP A 76 15.92 3.75 13.57
CA TRP A 76 14.71 3.51 14.34
C TRP A 76 14.68 2.16 15.03
N TRP A 77 14.40 2.19 16.33
CA TRP A 77 13.88 1.03 17.05
C TRP A 77 12.37 1.01 16.92
N MET A 78 11.82 -0.18 16.68
CA MET A 78 10.39 -0.39 16.58
C MET A 78 9.95 -1.43 17.58
N SER A 79 8.83 -1.19 18.25
CA SER A 79 8.11 -2.21 18.99
C SER A 79 6.66 -2.17 18.56
N ALA A 80 5.99 -3.32 18.53
CA ALA A 80 4.60 -3.39 18.18
C ALA A 80 3.84 -4.39 19.05
N PHE A 81 2.59 -4.05 19.31
CA PHE A 81 1.66 -4.86 20.07
C PHE A 81 0.45 -5.16 19.18
N ILE A 82 -0.07 -6.37 19.23
CA ILE A 82 -1.21 -6.82 18.43
C ILE A 82 -2.19 -7.60 19.29
N GLU A 83 -3.47 -7.55 18.92
CA GLU A 83 -4.53 -8.23 19.65
C GLU A 83 -4.40 -9.76 19.60
N ASP A 84 -4.46 -10.39 20.76
CA ASP A 84 -4.50 -11.83 20.94
C ASP A 84 -5.93 -12.40 20.77
N ALA A 85 -6.07 -13.73 20.82
CA ALA A 85 -7.37 -14.38 20.65
C ALA A 85 -8.38 -14.09 21.78
N ASN A 86 -7.90 -13.60 22.93
CA ASN A 86 -8.72 -13.21 24.08
C ASN A 86 -9.05 -11.71 24.08
N GLY A 87 -8.51 -10.94 23.12
CA GLY A 87 -8.74 -9.52 22.98
C GLY A 87 -7.76 -8.62 23.74
N SER A 88 -6.69 -9.16 24.32
CA SER A 88 -5.61 -8.38 24.96
C SER A 88 -4.51 -8.07 23.95
N LEU A 89 -3.80 -6.95 24.15
CA LEU A 89 -2.61 -6.66 23.34
C LEU A 89 -1.42 -7.49 23.87
N ARG A 90 -0.76 -8.21 22.97
CA ARG A 90 0.51 -8.90 23.19
C ARG A 90 1.60 -8.29 22.33
N GLY A 91 2.87 -8.44 22.73
CA GLY A 91 3.98 -8.09 21.85
C GLY A 91 3.94 -8.90 20.56
N GLN A 92 4.36 -8.27 19.46
CA GLN A 92 4.52 -8.95 18.17
C GLN A 92 5.75 -9.87 18.19
N THR A 93 5.63 -11.01 17.51
CA THR A 93 6.74 -11.95 17.30
C THR A 93 7.78 -11.37 16.33
N PRO A 94 9.00 -11.92 16.24
CA PRO A 94 9.97 -11.44 15.26
C PRO A 94 9.43 -11.48 13.82
N GLN A 95 8.71 -12.54 13.46
CA GLN A 95 8.13 -12.70 12.12
C GLN A 95 7.04 -11.65 11.84
N GLU A 96 6.24 -11.29 12.85
CA GLU A 96 5.21 -10.25 12.71
C GLU A 96 5.85 -8.86 12.52
N LEU A 97 6.91 -8.54 13.27
CA LEU A 97 7.64 -7.28 13.14
C LEU A 97 8.43 -7.16 11.83
N MET A 98 8.94 -8.27 11.30
CA MET A 98 9.75 -8.31 10.08
C MET A 98 8.95 -7.96 8.82
N GLN A 99 7.62 -8.07 8.85
CA GLN A 99 6.75 -7.81 7.69
C GLN A 99 6.92 -6.39 7.11
N CYS A 100 7.21 -5.38 7.94
CA CYS A 100 7.47 -4.02 7.48
C CYS A 100 8.95 -3.79 7.17
N VAL A 101 9.84 -4.29 8.04
CA VAL A 101 11.29 -4.04 7.96
C VAL A 101 11.93 -4.77 6.78
N GLY A 102 11.38 -5.91 6.35
CA GLY A 102 11.92 -6.68 5.22
C GLY A 102 11.91 -5.92 3.89
N CYS A 103 10.94 -5.03 3.68
CA CYS A 103 10.86 -4.21 2.46
C CYS A 103 11.18 -2.74 2.68
N HIS A 104 11.40 -2.29 3.92
CA HIS A 104 11.61 -0.86 4.19
C HIS A 104 12.68 -0.57 5.26
N SER A 105 13.65 -1.46 5.40
CA SER A 105 14.90 -1.21 6.10
C SER A 105 15.85 -0.35 5.24
N SER A 106 17.01 0.00 5.80
CA SER A 106 18.09 0.64 5.05
C SER A 106 19.08 -0.39 4.48
N LYS A 107 19.80 0.08 3.44
CA LYS A 107 20.87 -0.64 2.75
C LYS A 107 22.02 -0.96 3.70
N TYR A 108 22.47 -2.21 3.67
CA TYR A 108 23.70 -2.61 4.36
C TYR A 108 24.93 -2.03 3.64
N SER A 109 26.01 -1.74 4.39
CA SER A 109 27.26 -1.20 3.84
C SER A 109 27.95 -2.10 2.82
N PHE A 110 27.71 -3.41 2.89
CA PHE A 110 28.24 -4.39 1.95
C PHE A 110 27.28 -4.70 0.81
N GLU A 111 26.03 -4.21 0.86
CA GLU A 111 25.07 -4.47 -0.21
C GLU A 111 25.55 -3.79 -1.49
N PRO A 112 25.61 -4.51 -2.62
CA PRO A 112 25.99 -3.90 -3.88
C PRO A 112 25.05 -2.74 -4.20
N ALA A 113 25.52 -1.68 -4.90
CA ALA A 113 24.69 -0.52 -5.21
C ALA A 113 23.36 -0.87 -5.92
N GLN A 114 23.36 -1.97 -6.67
CA GLN A 114 22.21 -2.57 -7.36
C GLN A 114 21.23 -3.32 -6.45
N PHE A 115 21.59 -3.59 -5.20
CA PHE A 115 20.71 -4.18 -4.19
C PHE A 115 20.23 -3.09 -3.25
N THR A 116 18.95 -2.79 -3.30
CA THR A 116 18.33 -1.80 -2.41
C THR A 116 17.38 -2.53 -1.47
N SER A 117 17.90 -2.96 -0.31
CA SER A 117 17.00 -3.29 0.80
C SER A 117 16.32 -1.98 1.23
N GLY A 118 15.00 -1.90 1.01
CA GLY A 118 14.21 -0.67 1.20
C GLY A 118 13.54 -0.16 -0.09
N THR A 119 12.25 -0.44 -0.23
CA THR A 119 11.37 0.19 -1.23
C THR A 119 11.29 1.70 -0.93
N GLY A 120 11.87 2.48 -1.84
CA GLY A 120 12.36 3.85 -1.64
C GLY A 120 11.31 4.97 -1.61
N ASN A 121 10.18 4.77 -0.93
CA ASN A 121 9.13 5.80 -0.85
C ASN A 121 8.80 6.20 0.60
N THR A 122 9.82 6.29 1.43
CA THR A 122 9.68 6.66 2.85
C THR A 122 10.44 7.95 3.12
N ILE A 123 9.85 8.83 3.93
CA ILE A 123 10.57 9.99 4.46
C ILE A 123 11.23 9.55 5.76
N ASP A 124 12.56 9.54 5.79
CA ASP A 124 13.35 9.09 6.94
C ASP A 124 13.04 7.64 7.38
N THR A 125 12.78 6.75 6.42
CA THR A 125 12.42 5.33 6.67
C THR A 125 11.18 5.11 7.54
N VAL A 126 10.30 6.12 7.58
CA VAL A 126 8.99 6.06 8.23
C VAL A 126 7.87 5.82 7.21
N TRP A 127 6.95 4.91 7.51
CA TRP A 127 5.95 4.38 6.56
C TRP A 127 4.60 5.11 6.54
N SER A 128 4.24 5.75 7.65
CA SER A 128 2.88 6.25 7.88
C SER A 128 2.79 7.77 7.96
N PHE A 129 3.91 8.46 8.20
CA PHE A 129 3.90 9.85 8.66
C PHE A 129 4.32 10.88 7.60
N SER A 130 4.74 10.51 6.40
CA SER A 130 5.10 11.50 5.37
C SER A 130 3.92 12.34 4.85
N ARG A 131 2.68 11.95 5.13
CA ARG A 131 1.45 12.51 4.53
C ARG A 131 0.78 13.63 5.34
N LYS A 132 1.55 14.37 6.14
CA LYS A 132 1.04 15.57 6.84
C LYS A 132 0.54 16.58 5.80
N PHE A 133 -0.67 17.12 5.96
CA PHE A 133 -1.13 18.23 5.12
C PHE A 133 -0.29 19.49 5.38
N ALA A 134 -0.06 20.30 4.35
CA ALA A 134 0.63 21.56 4.51
C ALA A 134 -0.23 22.58 5.30
N GLY A 135 0.43 23.55 5.96
CA GLY A 135 -0.24 24.59 6.75
C GLY A 135 -0.96 24.08 8.01
N ASP A 136 -2.05 24.75 8.37
CA ASP A 136 -2.81 24.55 9.61
C ASP A 136 -3.56 23.22 9.67
N LEU A 137 -3.78 22.57 8.51
CA LEU A 137 -4.42 21.25 8.47
C LEU A 137 -3.56 20.19 9.17
N GLY A 138 -2.24 20.28 9.01
CA GLY A 138 -1.25 19.51 9.73
C GLY A 138 -1.50 18.00 9.75
N TRP A 139 -1.31 17.40 10.92
CA TRP A 139 -1.55 15.97 11.15
C TRP A 139 -3.03 15.72 11.37
N ARG A 140 -3.54 14.66 10.74
CA ARG A 140 -4.89 14.19 10.95
C ARG A 140 -4.88 12.70 11.20
N GLU A 141 -5.71 12.26 12.13
CA GLU A 141 -5.85 10.85 12.46
C GLU A 141 -6.95 10.25 11.59
N MET A 142 -6.59 9.37 10.64
CA MET A 142 -7.56 8.64 9.80
C MET A 142 -8.62 9.57 9.15
N ASP A 143 -8.22 10.76 8.70
CA ASP A 143 -9.13 11.74 8.06
C ASP A 143 -9.63 11.27 6.69
N TYR A 144 -8.85 10.41 6.01
CA TYR A 144 -9.20 9.80 4.73
C TYR A 144 -9.74 10.81 3.71
N LEU A 145 -9.16 12.01 3.61
CA LEU A 145 -9.65 13.10 2.75
C LEU A 145 -11.03 13.62 3.16
N GLY A 146 -11.24 13.82 4.46
CA GLY A 146 -12.48 14.30 5.03
C GLY A 146 -13.63 13.31 4.83
N TYR A 147 -13.42 12.03 5.12
CA TYR A 147 -14.47 11.02 4.96
C TYR A 147 -15.70 11.33 5.82
N GLU A 148 -16.88 11.28 5.19
CA GLU A 148 -18.18 11.38 5.86
C GLU A 148 -19.05 10.16 5.49
N LYS A 149 -19.64 9.50 6.49
CA LYS A 149 -20.50 8.34 6.29
C LYS A 149 -21.75 8.72 5.49
N ASN A 150 -22.10 7.93 4.48
CA ASN A 150 -23.41 8.00 3.84
C ASN A 150 -24.37 7.07 4.59
N VAL A 151 -25.21 7.64 5.45
CA VAL A 151 -26.19 6.89 6.27
C VAL A 151 -27.27 6.17 5.47
N SER A 152 -27.44 6.53 4.20
CA SER A 152 -28.44 5.96 3.30
C SER A 152 -27.82 5.00 2.26
N ALA A 153 -26.50 4.77 2.31
CA ALA A 153 -25.84 3.88 1.37
C ALA A 153 -26.38 2.45 1.48
N LYS A 154 -26.73 1.86 0.35
CA LYS A 154 -27.05 0.44 0.26
C LYS A 154 -25.77 -0.40 0.40
N ASN A 155 -25.95 -1.70 0.62
CA ASN A 155 -24.84 -2.65 0.78
C ASN A 155 -23.81 -2.59 -0.36
N ASP A 156 -24.27 -2.46 -1.60
CA ASP A 156 -23.46 -2.42 -2.82
C ASP A 156 -23.00 -1.00 -3.22
N GLU A 157 -23.33 0.02 -2.43
CA GLU A 157 -22.94 1.41 -2.66
C GLU A 157 -21.74 1.80 -1.79
N THR A 158 -20.98 2.81 -2.22
CA THR A 158 -19.84 3.37 -1.46
C THR A 158 -20.30 3.85 -0.08
N ALA A 159 -19.56 3.46 0.96
CA ALA A 159 -19.99 3.67 2.35
C ALA A 159 -19.99 5.15 2.80
N GLY A 160 -19.40 6.06 2.04
CA GLY A 160 -19.29 7.47 2.41
C GLY A 160 -18.77 8.34 1.27
N ASN A 161 -18.56 9.62 1.56
CA ASN A 161 -18.09 10.64 0.62
C ASN A 161 -16.81 11.32 1.12
N ALA A 162 -16.05 11.89 0.19
CA ALA A 162 -14.89 12.71 0.49
C ALA A 162 -15.32 14.17 0.58
N HIS A 163 -14.74 14.92 1.52
CA HIS A 163 -14.99 16.35 1.71
C HIS A 163 -13.69 17.16 1.64
N ARG A 164 -12.71 16.64 0.90
CA ARG A 164 -11.42 17.27 0.66
C ARG A 164 -10.98 17.00 -0.78
N GLY A 165 -10.46 18.02 -1.44
CA GLY A 165 -9.92 17.90 -2.79
C GLY A 165 -8.60 17.13 -2.83
N ASP A 166 -8.09 16.91 -4.05
CA ASP A 166 -6.80 16.27 -4.29
C ASP A 166 -5.64 17.25 -4.02
N PRO A 167 -4.82 17.08 -2.97
CA PRO A 167 -3.70 17.98 -2.67
C PRO A 167 -2.73 18.06 -3.85
N ILE A 168 -2.29 19.25 -4.23
CA ILE A 168 -1.30 19.38 -5.31
C ILE A 168 0.04 18.80 -4.86
N ASN A 169 0.55 17.82 -5.62
CA ASN A 169 1.92 17.35 -5.54
C ASN A 169 2.85 18.50 -5.94
N ARG A 170 3.84 18.80 -5.09
CA ARG A 170 4.73 19.96 -5.24
C ARG A 170 5.54 19.91 -6.53
N ASP A 171 6.00 18.74 -6.92
CA ASP A 171 6.97 18.60 -8.01
C ASP A 171 6.25 18.36 -9.34
N ALA A 172 5.14 17.60 -9.33
CA ALA A 172 4.35 17.32 -10.52
C ALA A 172 3.32 18.42 -10.87
N ASN A 173 3.01 19.32 -9.94
CA ASN A 173 2.05 20.42 -10.10
C ASN A 173 0.66 19.97 -10.60
N ILE A 174 0.24 18.78 -10.17
CA ILE A 174 -1.08 18.17 -10.35
C ILE A 174 -1.50 17.55 -9.03
N GLY A 175 -2.76 17.13 -8.89
CA GLY A 175 -3.22 16.40 -7.72
C GLY A 175 -2.39 15.15 -7.45
N GLU A 176 -2.10 14.89 -6.18
CA GLU A 176 -1.34 13.72 -5.73
C GLU A 176 -2.01 12.42 -6.16
N TYR A 177 -3.34 12.34 -6.01
CA TYR A 177 -4.11 11.17 -6.38
C TYR A 177 -4.18 11.02 -7.91
N ARG A 178 -4.29 12.12 -8.65
CA ARG A 178 -4.08 12.10 -10.11
C ARG A 178 -2.70 11.59 -10.50
N LYS A 179 -1.63 12.06 -9.85
CA LYS A 179 -0.27 11.58 -10.09
C LYS A 179 -0.20 10.06 -9.85
N PHE A 180 -0.78 9.57 -8.77
CA PHE A 180 -0.88 8.14 -8.48
C PHE A 180 -1.60 7.36 -9.59
N LEU A 181 -2.80 7.79 -9.99
CA LEU A 181 -3.60 7.14 -11.04
C LEU A 181 -2.89 7.12 -12.40
N ASN A 182 -2.07 8.13 -12.72
CA ASN A 182 -1.33 8.19 -13.98
C ASN A 182 -0.22 7.15 -14.12
N HIS A 183 0.20 6.51 -13.02
CA HIS A 183 1.28 5.53 -12.98
C HIS A 183 0.80 4.12 -12.60
N VAL A 184 -0.33 3.99 -11.90
CA VAL A 184 -0.81 2.69 -11.42
C VAL A 184 -1.92 2.16 -12.31
N VAL A 185 -1.59 1.14 -13.11
CA VAL A 185 -2.58 0.42 -13.92
C VAL A 185 -3.34 -0.60 -13.06
N GLY A 186 -4.64 -0.39 -12.91
CA GLY A 186 -5.64 -1.45 -13.04
C GLY A 186 -5.76 -2.55 -11.96
N ALA A 187 -4.88 -2.65 -10.96
CA ALA A 187 -5.05 -3.69 -9.94
C ALA A 187 -4.49 -3.30 -8.56
N SER A 188 -5.08 -2.31 -7.87
CA SER A 188 -4.74 -1.76 -6.53
C SER A 188 -3.26 -1.50 -6.20
N LEU A 189 -3.03 -0.65 -5.21
CA LEU A 189 -1.74 -0.45 -4.54
C LEU A 189 -1.04 -1.75 -4.04
N TYR A 190 -1.71 -2.90 -4.16
CA TYR A 190 -1.27 -4.25 -3.77
C TYR A 190 -1.83 -5.38 -4.66
N GLY A 191 -2.24 -5.10 -5.91
CA GLY A 191 -2.43 -6.18 -6.87
C GLY A 191 -3.85 -6.65 -7.23
N ASP A 192 -4.93 -5.98 -6.79
CA ASP A 192 -6.31 -6.17 -7.30
C ASP A 192 -7.21 -4.94 -7.12
N MET A 193 -7.73 -4.36 -8.19
CA MET A 193 -8.67 -3.23 -8.11
C MET A 193 -9.98 -3.72 -7.48
N PRO A 194 -10.57 -3.00 -6.51
CA PRO A 194 -11.86 -3.40 -5.97
C PRO A 194 -12.91 -3.48 -7.08
N SER A 195 -13.78 -4.49 -7.03
CA SER A 195 -14.83 -4.68 -8.04
C SER A 195 -15.77 -3.48 -8.15
N SER A 196 -16.03 -2.80 -7.03
CA SER A 196 -16.81 -1.57 -6.97
C SER A 196 -16.16 -0.43 -7.77
N MET A 197 -14.84 -0.25 -7.60
CA MET A 197 -14.06 0.73 -8.36
C MET A 197 -14.01 0.39 -9.85
N GLU A 198 -13.82 -0.89 -10.20
CA GLU A 198 -13.83 -1.33 -11.60
C GLU A 198 -15.20 -1.08 -12.26
N ALA A 199 -16.29 -1.36 -11.56
CA ALA A 199 -17.64 -1.07 -12.04
C ALA A 199 -17.86 0.44 -12.23
N TYR A 200 -17.38 1.27 -11.30
CA TYR A 200 -17.45 2.72 -11.41
C TYR A 200 -16.69 3.24 -12.64
N LEU A 201 -15.44 2.80 -12.85
CA LEU A 201 -14.63 3.20 -14.01
C LEU A 201 -15.26 2.73 -15.32
N LYS A 202 -15.78 1.50 -15.38
CA LYS A 202 -16.48 0.96 -16.55
C LYS A 202 -17.71 1.78 -16.95
N ASN A 203 -18.46 2.27 -15.97
CA ASN A 203 -19.64 3.09 -16.23
C ASN A 203 -19.28 4.55 -16.57
N SER A 204 -18.17 5.07 -16.02
CA SER A 204 -17.77 6.46 -16.21
C SER A 204 -17.01 6.68 -17.51
N ILE A 205 -16.07 5.78 -17.83
CA ILE A 205 -15.16 5.88 -18.98
C ILE A 205 -15.76 5.09 -20.15
N THR A 206 -16.53 5.79 -20.98
CA THR A 206 -17.20 5.21 -22.16
C THR A 206 -17.04 6.12 -23.37
N LYS A 207 -17.09 5.54 -24.58
CA LYS A 207 -17.14 6.32 -25.83
C LYS A 207 -18.31 7.29 -25.85
N LEU A 208 -19.45 6.91 -25.26
CA LEU A 208 -20.62 7.79 -25.13
C LEU A 208 -20.32 9.05 -24.31
N ASN A 209 -19.47 8.93 -23.27
CA ASN A 209 -19.00 10.04 -22.46
C ASN A 209 -17.76 10.75 -23.08
N GLY A 210 -17.43 10.46 -24.34
CA GLY A 210 -16.36 11.14 -25.07
C GLY A 210 -14.95 10.69 -24.73
N TYR A 211 -14.77 9.43 -24.33
CA TYR A 211 -13.47 8.76 -24.18
C TYR A 211 -13.01 8.08 -25.47
N SER A 212 -11.71 7.86 -25.62
CA SER A 212 -11.14 7.20 -26.81
C SER A 212 -11.63 5.74 -26.98
N ALA A 213 -11.91 5.07 -25.87
CA ALA A 213 -12.46 3.72 -25.81
C ALA A 213 -13.32 3.51 -24.55
N ASP A 214 -14.07 2.41 -24.53
CA ASP A 214 -14.75 1.96 -23.31
C ASP A 214 -13.73 1.28 -22.40
N PHE A 215 -13.82 1.50 -21.09
CA PHE A 215 -12.91 0.86 -20.14
C PHE A 215 -13.05 -0.68 -20.17
N PRO A 216 -12.01 -1.42 -20.61
CA PRO A 216 -12.13 -2.84 -20.88
C PRO A 216 -12.13 -3.66 -19.60
N ALA A 217 -12.84 -4.80 -19.58
CA ALA A 217 -12.77 -5.79 -18.50
C ALA A 217 -11.42 -6.53 -18.52
N LEU A 218 -10.98 -7.04 -17.36
CA LEU A 218 -9.73 -7.79 -17.24
C LEU A 218 -9.93 -9.27 -17.63
N ALA A 219 -10.28 -9.52 -18.90
CA ALA A 219 -10.52 -10.85 -19.43
C ALA A 219 -9.45 -11.16 -20.50
N PHE A 220 -8.64 -12.19 -20.27
CA PHE A 220 -7.48 -12.51 -21.08
C PHE A 220 -7.16 -14.00 -21.01
N GLU A 221 -6.57 -14.56 -22.07
CA GLU A 221 -6.16 -15.97 -22.16
C GLU A 221 -4.64 -16.13 -22.23
N ASN A 222 -3.92 -15.03 -22.45
CA ASN A 222 -2.46 -15.02 -22.58
C ASN A 222 -1.88 -13.66 -22.15
N VAL A 223 -0.55 -13.61 -22.01
CA VAL A 223 0.19 -12.42 -21.55
C VAL A 223 0.09 -11.25 -22.53
N ALA A 224 0.02 -11.50 -23.84
CA ALA A 224 -0.06 -10.43 -24.83
C ALA A 224 -1.39 -9.66 -24.71
N GLN A 225 -2.51 -10.38 -24.59
CA GLN A 225 -3.82 -9.77 -24.32
C GLN A 225 -3.83 -9.02 -22.98
N LEU A 226 -3.23 -9.60 -21.93
CA LEU A 226 -3.12 -8.94 -20.64
C LEU A 226 -2.36 -7.61 -20.75
N ARG A 227 -1.23 -7.58 -21.46
CA ARG A 227 -0.45 -6.35 -21.70
C ARG A 227 -1.28 -5.30 -22.44
N GLU A 228 -1.93 -5.67 -23.55
CA GLU A 228 -2.78 -4.76 -24.34
C GLU A 228 -3.95 -4.18 -23.52
N ILE A 229 -4.61 -4.99 -22.70
CA ILE A 229 -5.70 -4.54 -21.82
C ILE A 229 -5.17 -3.56 -20.77
N GLN A 230 -4.02 -3.84 -20.16
CA GLN A 230 -3.41 -2.96 -19.16
C GLN A 230 -2.97 -1.63 -19.78
N GLU A 231 -2.33 -1.64 -20.95
CA GLU A 231 -1.97 -0.42 -21.69
C GLU A 231 -3.20 0.42 -22.01
N THR A 232 -4.27 -0.21 -22.51
CA THR A 232 -5.54 0.47 -22.80
C THR A 232 -6.16 1.08 -21.54
N ARG A 233 -6.20 0.32 -20.43
CA ARG A 233 -6.70 0.81 -19.14
C ARG A 233 -5.91 2.00 -18.64
N LEU A 234 -4.58 1.98 -18.75
CA LEU A 234 -3.72 3.08 -18.34
C LEU A 234 -4.00 4.34 -19.17
N SER A 235 -4.09 4.20 -20.50
CA SER A 235 -4.42 5.32 -21.39
C SER A 235 -5.75 5.96 -20.99
N LEU A 236 -6.77 5.14 -20.75
CA LEU A 236 -8.10 5.62 -20.38
C LEU A 236 -8.15 6.27 -18.99
N ILE A 237 -7.39 5.75 -18.02
CA ILE A 237 -7.24 6.40 -16.70
C ILE A 237 -6.56 7.75 -16.85
N ARG A 238 -5.53 7.87 -17.70
CA ARG A 238 -4.86 9.15 -17.98
C ARG A 238 -5.80 10.14 -18.66
N GLU A 239 -6.67 9.69 -19.58
CA GLU A 239 -7.74 10.53 -20.13
C GLU A 239 -8.73 10.99 -19.07
N PHE A 240 -9.18 10.07 -18.20
CA PHE A 240 -10.12 10.33 -17.11
C PHE A 240 -9.57 11.37 -16.12
N THR A 241 -8.30 11.26 -15.74
CA THR A 241 -7.66 12.24 -14.86
C THR A 241 -7.32 13.55 -15.58
N ALA A 242 -6.99 13.53 -16.87
CA ALA A 242 -6.75 14.74 -17.66
C ALA A 242 -8.03 15.57 -17.85
N LYS A 243 -9.18 14.92 -18.01
CA LYS A 243 -10.51 15.55 -17.99
C LYS A 243 -10.97 15.95 -16.58
N LYS A 244 -10.20 15.58 -15.55
CA LYS A 244 -10.52 15.77 -14.12
C LYS A 244 -11.89 15.21 -13.71
N GLU A 245 -12.32 14.14 -14.37
CA GLU A 245 -13.60 13.47 -14.06
C GLU A 245 -13.51 12.61 -12.79
N TYR A 246 -12.30 12.37 -12.30
CA TYR A 246 -12.04 11.81 -10.97
C TYR A 246 -12.39 12.77 -9.82
N LEU A 247 -12.74 14.03 -10.12
CA LEU A 247 -13.25 15.02 -9.17
C LEU A 247 -14.77 15.21 -9.31
N THR A 248 -15.44 15.52 -8.19
CA THR A 248 -16.83 15.98 -8.13
C THR A 248 -16.95 17.42 -8.64
N GLN A 249 -18.16 18.00 -8.61
CA GLN A 249 -18.36 19.41 -8.96
C GLN A 249 -17.84 20.36 -7.87
N GLU A 250 -17.72 19.86 -6.64
CA GLU A 250 -17.15 20.53 -5.48
C GLU A 250 -15.63 20.30 -5.36
N ASP A 251 -14.98 19.79 -6.41
CA ASP A 251 -13.55 19.50 -6.48
C ASP A 251 -13.05 18.45 -5.47
N TYR A 252 -13.93 17.58 -4.97
CA TYR A 252 -13.54 16.44 -4.12
C TYR A 252 -13.23 15.22 -4.97
N ILE A 253 -12.36 14.33 -4.49
CA ILE A 253 -12.13 13.07 -5.19
C ILE A 253 -13.39 12.20 -5.12
N GLN A 254 -13.77 11.61 -6.25
CA GLN A 254 -14.93 10.73 -6.37
C GLN A 254 -14.84 9.56 -5.38
N ALA A 255 -15.85 9.44 -4.52
CA ALA A 255 -15.83 8.50 -3.41
C ALA A 255 -15.59 7.02 -3.80
N PRO A 256 -16.14 6.49 -4.92
CA PRO A 256 -15.86 5.11 -5.37
C PRO A 256 -14.38 4.84 -5.71
N LEU A 257 -13.57 5.87 -5.88
CA LEU A 257 -12.12 5.75 -6.11
C LEU A 257 -11.33 5.63 -4.80
N LEU A 258 -11.90 6.06 -3.67
CA LEU A 258 -11.22 6.10 -2.38
C LEU A 258 -11.73 5.05 -1.39
N TYR A 259 -13.04 4.84 -1.36
CA TYR A 259 -13.69 4.08 -0.30
C TYR A 259 -14.37 2.83 -0.83
N PRO A 260 -14.31 1.72 -0.09
CA PRO A 260 -15.05 0.51 -0.40
C PRO A 260 -16.57 0.72 -0.26
N THR A 261 -17.34 -0.23 -0.79
CA THR A 261 -18.76 -0.35 -0.47
C THR A 261 -18.97 -0.78 0.98
N LEU A 262 -20.21 -0.65 1.47
CA LEU A 262 -20.56 -1.13 2.81
C LEU A 262 -20.28 -2.65 2.95
N ASP A 263 -20.66 -3.43 1.94
CA ASP A 263 -20.42 -4.87 1.90
C ASP A 263 -18.93 -5.23 1.91
N GLU A 264 -18.12 -4.53 1.10
CA GLU A 264 -16.67 -4.72 1.04
C GLU A 264 -16.01 -4.39 2.38
N SER A 265 -16.43 -3.30 3.03
CA SER A 265 -15.98 -2.88 4.36
C SER A 265 -16.25 -3.95 5.42
N LEU A 266 -17.48 -4.47 5.45
CA LEU A 266 -17.91 -5.49 6.41
C LEU A 266 -17.17 -6.82 6.19
N LYS A 267 -17.01 -7.25 4.94
CA LYS A 267 -16.25 -8.47 4.59
C LYS A 267 -14.79 -8.35 5.02
N ALA A 268 -14.16 -7.19 4.82
CA ALA A 268 -12.80 -6.94 5.25
C ALA A 268 -12.66 -6.98 6.79
N ALA A 269 -13.60 -6.35 7.52
CA ALA A 269 -13.63 -6.38 8.98
C ALA A 269 -13.81 -7.82 9.51
N GLN A 270 -14.71 -8.61 8.91
CA GLN A 270 -14.92 -10.02 9.26
C GLN A 270 -13.68 -10.87 8.99
N GLY A 271 -13.02 -10.67 7.85
CA GLY A 271 -11.77 -11.35 7.50
C GLY A 271 -10.68 -11.09 8.54
N TYR A 272 -10.49 -9.83 8.93
CA TYR A 272 -9.51 -9.48 9.95
C TYR A 272 -9.83 -10.11 11.32
N ARG A 273 -11.11 -10.14 11.74
CA ARG A 273 -11.49 -10.82 12.99
C ARG A 273 -11.16 -12.32 12.97
N LYS A 274 -11.22 -12.98 11.81
CA LYS A 274 -10.78 -14.37 11.68
C LYS A 274 -9.27 -14.50 11.89
N ILE A 275 -8.47 -13.60 11.31
CA ILE A 275 -7.01 -13.56 11.51
C ILE A 275 -6.66 -13.42 13.00
N VAL A 276 -7.33 -12.51 13.71
CA VAL A 276 -7.14 -12.33 15.15
C VAL A 276 -7.56 -13.60 15.91
N LYS A 277 -8.74 -14.16 15.63
CA LYS A 277 -9.19 -15.37 16.34
C LYS A 277 -8.26 -16.57 16.14
N THR A 278 -7.61 -16.69 14.98
CA THR A 278 -6.71 -17.81 14.66
C THR A 278 -5.24 -17.50 14.90
N GLN A 279 -4.90 -16.25 15.26
CA GLN A 279 -3.54 -15.76 15.48
C GLN A 279 -2.60 -16.03 14.29
N ARG A 280 -3.13 -15.92 13.06
CA ARG A 280 -2.40 -16.23 11.82
C ARG A 280 -1.87 -14.99 11.10
N PHE A 281 -1.35 -14.02 11.86
CA PHE A 281 -0.81 -12.77 11.30
C PHE A 281 0.35 -12.99 10.32
N THR A 282 1.06 -14.13 10.44
CA THR A 282 2.19 -14.52 9.59
C THR A 282 1.80 -15.32 8.35
N LYS A 283 0.51 -15.62 8.13
CA LYS A 283 0.03 -16.50 7.05
C LYS A 283 -0.61 -15.72 5.90
N GLY A 284 -0.13 -14.50 5.63
CA GLY A 284 -0.59 -13.70 4.50
C GLY A 284 -2.09 -13.38 4.49
N LYS A 285 -2.62 -13.05 3.31
CA LYS A 285 -4.03 -12.66 3.07
C LYS A 285 -4.94 -13.87 2.76
N ASP A 286 -4.58 -15.07 3.19
CA ASP A 286 -5.29 -16.31 2.84
C ASP A 286 -6.76 -16.34 3.31
N TYR A 287 -7.12 -15.47 4.26
CA TYR A 287 -8.47 -15.34 4.80
C TYR A 287 -9.49 -14.65 3.89
N PHE A 288 -9.07 -14.06 2.77
CA PHE A 288 -9.96 -13.38 1.84
C PHE A 288 -10.58 -14.32 0.79
N GLY A 289 -10.28 -15.62 0.86
CA GLY A 289 -11.02 -16.68 0.15
C GLY A 289 -10.78 -16.75 -1.36
N LYS A 290 -9.92 -15.88 -1.90
CA LYS A 290 -9.48 -15.89 -3.30
C LYS A 290 -8.00 -15.49 -3.35
N THR A 291 -7.23 -16.22 -4.14
CA THR A 291 -5.87 -15.80 -4.53
C THR A 291 -5.97 -14.56 -5.40
N ILE A 292 -5.35 -13.47 -4.94
CA ILE A 292 -5.33 -12.19 -5.66
C ILE A 292 -4.54 -12.30 -6.96
N PHE A 293 -4.86 -11.46 -7.95
CA PHE A 293 -4.26 -11.48 -9.29
C PHE A 293 -2.72 -11.45 -9.25
N THR A 294 -2.12 -10.67 -8.36
CA THR A 294 -0.64 -10.58 -8.21
C THR A 294 0.05 -11.82 -7.65
N TYR A 295 -0.70 -12.77 -7.07
CA TYR A 295 -0.17 -14.06 -6.64
C TYR A 295 -0.28 -15.12 -7.73
N LYS A 296 -0.82 -14.78 -8.91
CA LYS A 296 -0.86 -15.66 -10.06
C LYS A 296 0.27 -15.37 -11.04
N TYR A 297 0.72 -16.42 -11.70
CA TYR A 297 1.87 -16.37 -12.59
C TYR A 297 1.45 -15.99 -14.01
N TYR A 298 1.74 -14.76 -14.40
CA TYR A 298 1.45 -14.22 -15.74
C TYR A 298 2.75 -13.71 -16.38
N ARG A 299 3.58 -14.62 -16.88
CA ARG A 299 4.86 -14.29 -17.53
C ARG A 299 4.93 -14.87 -18.93
N ASP A 300 5.57 -14.13 -19.82
CA ASP A 300 5.92 -14.65 -21.14
C ASP A 300 7.13 -15.60 -21.02
N ALA A 301 7.45 -16.32 -22.10
CA ALA A 301 8.54 -17.28 -22.10
C ALA A 301 9.92 -16.64 -21.86
N ASN A 302 10.13 -15.40 -22.31
CA ASN A 302 11.42 -14.70 -22.22
C ASN A 302 11.66 -14.12 -20.81
N GLU A 303 10.59 -13.86 -20.06
CA GLU A 303 10.58 -13.35 -18.69
C GLU A 303 10.17 -14.42 -17.67
N SER A 304 10.26 -15.70 -18.06
CA SER A 304 9.82 -16.80 -17.22
C SER A 304 10.88 -17.28 -16.22
N PHE A 305 10.40 -17.81 -15.09
CA PHE A 305 11.19 -18.44 -14.05
C PHE A 305 10.55 -19.78 -13.66
N THR A 306 11.29 -20.61 -12.94
CA THR A 306 10.84 -21.92 -12.48
C THR A 306 10.45 -21.90 -11.01
N HIS A 307 9.80 -22.96 -10.57
CA HIS A 307 9.77 -23.36 -9.17
C HIS A 307 11.18 -23.64 -8.62
N ILE A 308 11.28 -23.78 -7.31
CA ILE A 308 12.49 -24.18 -6.59
C ILE A 308 13.07 -25.52 -7.08
N ASP A 309 12.21 -26.44 -7.52
CA ASP A 309 12.60 -27.74 -8.08
C ASP A 309 12.92 -27.71 -9.58
N SER A 310 12.99 -26.50 -10.16
CA SER A 310 13.24 -26.24 -11.58
C SER A 310 12.11 -26.61 -12.54
N THR A 311 10.91 -26.96 -12.05
CA THR A 311 9.72 -27.12 -12.90
C THR A 311 9.19 -25.77 -13.38
N ALA A 312 8.60 -25.71 -14.57
CA ALA A 312 8.06 -24.47 -15.13
C ALA A 312 6.69 -24.15 -14.54
N TYR A 313 6.45 -22.87 -14.28
CA TYR A 313 5.12 -22.37 -13.90
C TYR A 313 4.14 -22.41 -15.07
N GLU A 314 2.89 -22.79 -14.81
CA GLU A 314 1.78 -22.67 -15.76
C GLU A 314 1.17 -21.26 -15.77
N PHE A 315 0.56 -20.89 -16.90
CA PHE A 315 -0.12 -19.59 -17.03
C PHE A 315 -1.31 -19.51 -16.06
N GLY A 316 -1.30 -18.52 -15.16
CA GLY A 316 -2.32 -18.32 -14.14
C GLY A 316 -2.18 -19.21 -12.91
N GLU A 317 -1.11 -20.01 -12.82
CA GLU A 317 -0.78 -20.80 -11.64
C GLU A 317 -0.59 -19.91 -10.41
N THR A 318 -0.98 -20.40 -9.23
CA THR A 318 -0.67 -19.69 -7.97
C THR A 318 0.80 -19.85 -7.63
N ILE A 319 1.50 -18.73 -7.44
CA ILE A 319 2.92 -18.72 -7.08
C ILE A 319 3.06 -19.23 -5.64
N THR A 320 3.60 -20.43 -5.47
CA THR A 320 3.80 -21.08 -4.16
C THR A 320 5.22 -20.97 -3.63
N ASP A 321 6.20 -20.81 -4.50
CA ASP A 321 7.63 -20.81 -4.15
C ASP A 321 8.46 -20.02 -5.17
N ARG A 322 9.71 -19.70 -4.83
CA ARG A 322 10.64 -19.09 -5.77
C ARG A 322 12.05 -19.61 -5.50
N PRO A 323 12.89 -19.76 -6.55
CA PRO A 323 14.30 -20.06 -6.38
C PRO A 323 15.01 -19.03 -5.51
N TYR A 324 15.93 -19.51 -4.67
CA TYR A 324 16.76 -18.70 -3.78
C TYR A 324 18.21 -19.19 -3.77
N HIS A 325 19.12 -18.34 -3.30
CA HIS A 325 20.54 -18.63 -3.13
C HIS A 325 20.78 -19.67 -2.03
N THR A 326 21.35 -20.81 -2.43
CA THR A 326 21.75 -21.91 -1.53
C THR A 326 23.24 -21.92 -1.25
N GLU A 327 24.02 -21.14 -1.99
CA GLU A 327 25.45 -21.00 -1.81
C GLU A 327 25.75 -20.24 -0.50
N GLU A 328 26.74 -20.70 0.27
CA GLU A 328 27.22 -20.02 1.49
C GLU A 328 27.93 -18.70 1.14
N THR A 329 27.10 -17.71 0.81
CA THR A 329 27.47 -16.35 0.45
C THR A 329 26.60 -15.40 1.23
N ILE A 330 26.86 -14.10 1.11
CA ILE A 330 26.02 -13.06 1.71
C ILE A 330 24.58 -13.05 1.19
N LEU A 331 24.33 -13.72 0.06
CA LEU A 331 23.00 -13.85 -0.53
C LEU A 331 22.27 -15.12 -0.06
N TRP A 332 22.86 -15.97 0.79
CA TRP A 332 22.21 -17.22 1.22
C TRP A 332 20.79 -16.97 1.76
N GLY A 333 19.81 -17.70 1.22
CA GLY A 333 18.38 -17.55 1.52
C GLY A 333 17.66 -16.42 0.78
N VAL A 334 18.36 -15.57 0.02
CA VAL A 334 17.78 -14.49 -0.77
C VAL A 334 17.20 -15.03 -2.08
N GLY A 335 16.01 -14.55 -2.47
CA GLY A 335 15.37 -14.94 -3.73
C GLY A 335 16.18 -14.50 -4.95
N LYS A 336 16.30 -15.38 -5.96
CA LYS A 336 17.05 -15.14 -7.22
C LYS A 336 16.20 -14.57 -8.36
N VAL A 337 14.89 -14.45 -8.16
CA VAL A 337 13.97 -14.03 -9.21
C VAL A 337 13.97 -12.50 -9.33
N PRO A 338 14.28 -11.92 -10.50
CA PRO A 338 14.25 -10.47 -10.69
C PRO A 338 12.82 -9.93 -10.58
N THR A 339 12.70 -8.66 -10.19
CA THR A 339 11.41 -7.97 -10.06
C THR A 339 10.73 -7.71 -11.41
N LEU A 340 11.53 -7.66 -12.49
CA LEU A 340 11.10 -7.29 -13.85
C LEU A 340 10.42 -5.91 -13.91
N ILE A 341 10.90 -4.97 -13.10
CA ILE A 341 10.51 -3.57 -13.22
C ILE A 341 11.14 -3.02 -14.51
N ASP A 342 10.31 -2.56 -15.43
CA ASP A 342 10.78 -1.88 -16.64
C ASP A 342 11.01 -0.40 -16.33
N GLU A 343 12.28 -0.02 -16.20
CA GLU A 343 12.69 1.36 -15.91
C GLU A 343 12.43 2.33 -17.09
N ASN A 344 12.18 1.80 -18.29
CA ASN A 344 11.85 2.61 -19.47
C ASN A 344 10.35 2.75 -19.69
N ALA A 345 9.52 2.02 -18.91
CA ALA A 345 8.08 2.11 -19.04
C ALA A 345 7.59 3.50 -18.64
N GLU A 346 6.61 4.03 -19.38
CA GLU A 346 6.07 5.38 -19.14
C GLU A 346 5.44 5.57 -17.76
N ASN A 347 5.15 4.49 -17.05
CA ASN A 347 4.56 4.49 -15.72
C ASN A 347 5.58 4.26 -14.59
N TYR A 348 6.87 4.19 -14.92
CA TYR A 348 7.96 4.17 -13.94
C TYR A 348 8.32 5.60 -13.52
N ASP A 349 8.18 5.91 -12.23
CA ASP A 349 8.62 7.19 -11.63
C ASP A 349 9.65 6.92 -10.51
N PRO A 350 10.96 6.90 -10.83
CA PRO A 350 12.01 6.63 -9.83
C PRO A 350 12.17 7.78 -8.84
N ASN A 351 11.61 8.96 -9.14
CA ASN A 351 11.74 10.18 -8.35
C ASN A 351 10.42 10.56 -7.69
N TYR A 352 9.48 9.63 -7.57
CA TYR A 352 8.20 9.91 -6.94
C TYR A 352 8.42 10.34 -5.48
N LEU A 353 7.95 11.53 -5.15
CA LEU A 353 7.91 12.07 -3.78
C LEU A 353 6.49 12.54 -3.46
N PRO A 354 5.82 12.00 -2.42
CA PRO A 354 4.47 12.38 -2.03
C PRO A 354 4.50 13.64 -1.16
N ILE A 355 5.06 14.73 -1.69
CA ILE A 355 5.21 16.00 -0.98
C ILE A 355 4.24 17.02 -1.57
N PHE A 356 3.42 17.62 -0.73
CA PHE A 356 2.42 18.60 -1.16
C PHE A 356 2.98 20.01 -1.33
N ALA A 357 2.36 20.79 -2.21
CA ALA A 357 2.66 22.19 -2.41
C ALA A 357 2.42 23.02 -1.12
N TYR A 358 3.16 24.11 -0.97
CA TYR A 358 2.99 25.08 0.11
C TYR A 358 2.92 26.52 -0.46
N PRO A 359 1.89 27.32 -0.13
CA PRO A 359 0.72 26.97 0.70
C PRO A 359 -0.10 25.81 0.11
N GLN A 360 -0.82 25.08 0.96
CA GLN A 360 -1.60 23.92 0.53
C GLN A 360 -2.68 24.36 -0.45
N THR A 361 -2.65 23.79 -1.65
CA THR A 361 -3.69 23.94 -2.68
C THR A 361 -4.20 22.58 -3.10
N TYR A 362 -5.34 22.59 -3.80
CA TYR A 362 -6.04 21.40 -4.28
C TYR A 362 -6.25 21.49 -5.80
N GLU A 363 -6.27 20.35 -6.48
CA GLU A 363 -6.69 20.30 -7.88
C GLU A 363 -8.17 20.64 -7.98
N VAL A 364 -8.50 21.48 -8.97
CA VAL A 364 -9.86 21.98 -9.24
C VAL A 364 -10.26 21.59 -10.66
N LYS A 365 -11.53 21.33 -10.91
CA LYS A 365 -12.05 20.89 -12.21
C LYS A 365 -11.88 21.95 -13.30
#